data_AF-A0A940IMM1-F1
#
_entry.id   AF-A0A940IMM1-F1
#
_cell.length_a   1.000
_cell.length_b   1.000
_cell.length_c   1.000
_cell.angle_alpha   90.00
_cell.angle_beta   90.00
_cell.angle_gamma   90.00
#
_symmetry.space_group_name_H-M   'P 1'
#
loop_
_entity.id
_entity.type
_entity.pdbx_description
1 polymer ?
#
loop_
_entity_poly.entity_id
_entity_poly.type
_entity_poly.pdbx_seq_one_letter_code
_entity_poly.pdbx_strand_id
1 'polypeptide(L)'
;MKMALSSLQWMFILANCIIVPITIAANYGLNDMETISFIQRTLFVLGIAGILQAWLGHCLPINEGPAGLWWGVFSLYASLGTVLFGSPSETLLVLQFSLMASGVIAILLSLLGSVMCIVIEVFFAIR
;
A
#
# COMPACT_ATOMS: atom_id res chain seq x y z
N MET A 1 -29.50 -6.62 13.14
CA MET A 1 -29.61 -5.48 12.18
C MET A 1 -28.44 -4.51 12.30
N LYS A 2 -28.06 -4.01 13.49
CA LYS A 2 -26.94 -3.06 13.65
C LYS A 2 -25.62 -3.56 13.04
N MET A 3 -25.21 -4.79 13.35
CA MET A 3 -23.95 -5.34 12.79
C MET A 3 -23.96 -5.43 11.27
N ALA A 4 -25.05 -5.89 10.66
CA ALA A 4 -25.15 -5.99 9.20
C ALA A 4 -25.04 -4.62 8.51
N LEU A 5 -25.70 -3.59 9.07
CA LEU A 5 -25.60 -2.22 8.56
C LEU A 5 -24.19 -1.63 8.74
N SER A 6 -23.55 -1.89 9.88
CA SER A 6 -22.16 -1.48 10.10
C SER A 6 -21.20 -2.19 9.15
N SER A 7 -21.34 -3.50 8.94
CA SER A 7 -20.53 -4.25 7.98
C SER A 7 -20.73 -3.74 6.55
N LEU A 8 -21.96 -3.39 6.19
CA LEU A 8 -22.26 -2.77 4.89
C LEU A 8 -21.60 -1.39 4.76
N GLN A 9 -21.65 -0.55 5.79
CA GLN A 9 -20.95 0.74 5.82
C GLN A 9 -19.44 0.56 5.61
N TRP A 10 -18.82 -0.43 6.26
CA TRP A 10 -17.41 -0.75 6.10
C TRP A 10 -17.05 -1.14 4.66
N MET A 11 -17.96 -1.82 3.95
CA MET A 11 -17.76 -2.14 2.54
C MET A 11 -17.67 -0.88 1.65
N PHE A 12 -18.41 0.19 1.98
CA PHE A 12 -18.30 1.46 1.26
C PHE A 12 -17.01 2.23 1.59
N ILE A 13 -16.51 2.11 2.83
CA ILE A 13 -15.22 2.72 3.21
C ILE A 13 -14.05 2.07 2.44
N LEU A 14 -14.14 0.77 2.15
CA LEU A 14 -13.17 0.04 1.31
C LEU A 14 -13.11 0.54 -0.13
N ALA A 15 -14.14 1.21 -0.65
CA ALA A 15 -14.14 1.71 -2.03
C ALA A 15 -12.99 2.70 -2.31
N ASN A 16 -12.54 3.43 -1.28
CA ASN A 16 -11.37 4.32 -1.38
C ASN A 16 -10.08 3.58 -1.76
N CYS A 17 -9.95 2.29 -1.43
CA CYS A 17 -8.75 1.51 -1.69
C CYS A 17 -8.54 1.21 -3.19
N ILE A 18 -9.54 1.47 -4.04
CA ILE A 18 -9.48 1.22 -5.49
C ILE A 18 -8.87 2.41 -6.26
N ILE A 19 -8.90 3.62 -5.68
CA ILE A 19 -8.44 4.84 -6.37
C ILE A 19 -6.97 4.73 -6.74
N VAL A 20 -6.12 4.30 -5.80
CA VAL A 20 -4.66 4.19 -6.00
C VAL A 20 -4.29 3.16 -7.08
N PRO A 21 -4.77 1.90 -7.07
CA PRO A 21 -4.42 0.96 -8.14
C PRO A 21 -4.96 1.39 -9.51
N ILE A 22 -6.11 2.07 -9.59
CA ILE A 22 -6.61 2.63 -10.87
C ILE A 22 -5.67 3.72 -11.40
N THR A 23 -5.25 4.67 -10.56
CA THR A 23 -4.39 5.77 -11.00
C THR A 23 -3.01 5.28 -11.41
N ILE A 24 -2.45 4.30 -10.69
CA ILE A 24 -1.20 3.64 -11.07
C ILE A 24 -1.38 2.90 -12.40
N ALA A 25 -2.46 2.13 -12.58
CA ALA A 25 -2.69 1.42 -13.83
C ALA A 25 -2.76 2.36 -15.04
N ALA A 26 -3.46 3.48 -14.90
CA ALA A 26 -3.54 4.51 -15.93
C ALA A 26 -2.18 5.16 -16.24
N ASN A 27 -1.39 5.48 -15.21
CA ASN A 27 -0.08 6.11 -15.37
C ASN A 27 0.95 5.21 -16.08
N TYR A 28 0.83 3.89 -15.93
CA TYR A 28 1.75 2.92 -16.53
C TYR A 28 1.20 2.25 -17.79
N GLY A 29 0.02 2.68 -18.27
CA GLY A 29 -0.57 2.20 -19.52
C GLY A 29 -1.02 0.74 -19.47
N LEU A 30 -1.42 0.23 -18.29
CA LEU A 30 -1.97 -1.11 -18.17
C LEU A 30 -3.30 -1.22 -18.94
N ASN A 31 -3.54 -2.37 -19.56
CA ASN A 31 -4.82 -2.62 -20.23
C ASN A 31 -5.95 -2.89 -19.22
N ASP A 32 -7.19 -2.97 -19.72
CA ASP A 32 -8.37 -3.16 -18.86
C ASP A 32 -8.32 -4.46 -18.04
N MET A 33 -7.85 -5.56 -18.65
CA MET A 33 -7.73 -6.85 -17.96
C MET A 33 -6.66 -6.81 -16.87
N GLU A 34 -5.52 -6.19 -17.15
CA GLU A 34 -4.43 -5.98 -16.19
C GLU A 34 -4.88 -5.09 -15.03
N THR A 35 -5.61 -4.01 -15.33
CA THR A 35 -6.16 -3.07 -14.35
C THR A 35 -7.12 -3.79 -13.41
N ILE A 36 -8.07 -4.56 -13.94
CA ILE A 36 -9.02 -5.35 -13.13
C ILE A 36 -8.27 -6.36 -12.26
N SER A 37 -7.29 -7.07 -12.82
CA SER A 37 -6.47 -8.02 -12.05
C SER A 37 -5.69 -7.33 -10.93
N PHE A 38 -5.14 -6.15 -11.19
CA PHE A 38 -4.38 -5.37 -10.22
C PHE A 38 -5.27 -4.88 -9.06
N ILE A 39 -6.47 -4.38 -9.37
CA ILE A 39 -7.48 -4.00 -8.36
C ILE A 39 -7.87 -5.21 -7.51
N GLN A 40 -8.18 -6.35 -8.13
CA GLN A 40 -8.60 -7.56 -7.42
C GLN A 40 -7.51 -8.06 -6.47
N ARG A 41 -6.25 -8.13 -6.92
CA ARG A 41 -5.11 -8.54 -6.08
C ARG A 41 -4.87 -7.55 -4.93
N THR A 42 -5.00 -6.25 -5.20
CA THR A 42 -4.87 -5.20 -4.17
C THR A 42 -5.91 -5.36 -3.08
N LEU A 43 -7.20 -5.49 -3.45
CA LEU A 43 -8.28 -5.70 -2.48
C LEU A 43 -8.13 -7.02 -1.71
N PHE A 44 -7.69 -8.09 -2.38
CA PHE A 44 -7.43 -9.38 -1.74
C PHE A 44 -6.33 -9.27 -0.67
N VAL A 45 -5.20 -8.65 -1.00
CA VAL A 45 -4.09 -8.46 -0.06
C VAL A 45 -4.49 -7.54 1.09
N LEU A 46 -5.17 -6.42 0.82
CA LEU A 46 -5.65 -5.51 1.87
C LEU A 46 -6.68 -6.18 2.78
N GLY A 47 -7.56 -7.03 2.25
CA GLY A 47 -8.51 -7.80 3.04
C GLY A 47 -7.82 -8.77 3.99
N ILE A 48 -6.81 -9.51 3.50
CA ILE A 48 -5.99 -10.39 4.35
C ILE A 48 -5.23 -9.58 5.39
N ALA A 49 -4.59 -8.48 4.99
CA ALA A 49 -3.85 -7.60 5.90
C ALA A 49 -4.76 -7.05 7.01
N GLY A 50 -5.96 -6.59 6.67
CA GLY A 50 -6.93 -6.10 7.65
C GLY A 50 -7.39 -7.17 8.63
N ILE A 51 -7.63 -8.40 8.16
CA ILE A 51 -7.95 -9.54 9.05
C ILE A 51 -6.78 -9.84 9.99
N LEU A 52 -5.55 -9.88 9.46
CA LEU A 52 -4.34 -10.12 10.27
C LEU A 52 -4.11 -9.01 11.30
N GLN A 53 -4.30 -7.74 10.93
CA GLN A 53 -4.14 -6.60 11.83
C GLN A 53 -5.23 -6.54 12.90
N ALA A 54 -6.46 -6.91 12.57
CA ALA A 54 -7.55 -7.03 13.53
C ALA A 54 -7.37 -8.20 14.50
N TRP A 55 -6.68 -9.27 14.09
CA TRP A 55 -6.50 -10.47 14.92
C TRP A 55 -5.19 -10.50 15.72
N LEU A 56 -4.07 -10.16 15.09
CA LEU A 56 -2.72 -10.27 15.65
C LEU A 56 -1.98 -8.94 15.77
N GLY A 57 -2.42 -7.93 15.02
CA GLY A 57 -1.79 -6.62 14.98
C GLY A 57 -2.35 -5.68 16.05
N HIS A 58 -2.86 -4.53 15.61
CA HIS A 58 -3.34 -3.50 16.52
C HIS A 58 -4.70 -3.81 17.16
N CYS A 59 -5.47 -4.79 16.67
CA CYS A 59 -6.78 -5.19 17.24
C CYS A 59 -7.80 -4.03 17.30
N LEU A 60 -7.80 -3.16 16.30
CA LEU A 60 -8.68 -1.97 16.20
C LEU A 60 -9.46 -2.02 14.87
N PRO A 61 -10.66 -1.42 14.79
CA PRO A 61 -11.41 -1.31 13.55
C PRO A 61 -10.81 -0.20 12.67
N ILE A 62 -9.65 -0.46 12.07
CA ILE A 62 -8.95 0.46 11.17
C ILE A 62 -9.03 -0.12 9.75
N ASN A 63 -9.25 0.76 8.76
CA ASN A 63 -9.25 0.36 7.36
C ASN A 63 -7.81 0.29 6.83
N GLU A 64 -7.38 -0.88 6.37
CA GLU A 64 -6.12 -1.02 5.63
C GLU A 64 -6.28 -0.49 4.20
N GLY A 65 -5.41 0.44 3.82
CA GLY A 65 -5.42 1.05 2.50
C GLY A 65 -4.01 1.25 1.96
N PRO A 66 -3.86 1.47 0.64
CA PRO A 66 -2.56 1.81 0.06
C PRO A 66 -2.05 3.12 0.67
N ALA A 67 -0.79 3.16 1.11
CA ALA A 67 -0.25 4.38 1.72
C ALA A 67 -0.18 5.52 0.70
N GLY A 68 -0.69 6.70 1.05
CA GLY A 68 -0.73 7.85 0.14
C GLY A 68 0.64 8.29 -0.38
N LEU A 69 1.70 8.10 0.42
CA LEU A 69 3.08 8.39 -0.01
C LEU A 69 3.48 7.57 -1.24
N TRP A 70 3.10 6.28 -1.28
CA TRP A 70 3.46 5.41 -2.39
C TRP A 70 2.80 5.84 -3.69
N TRP A 71 1.59 6.41 -3.65
CA TRP A 71 0.96 6.99 -4.84
C TRP A 71 1.84 8.10 -5.46
N GLY A 72 2.43 8.96 -4.63
CA GLY A 72 3.39 9.98 -5.09
C GLY A 72 4.63 9.38 -5.74
N VAL A 73 5.19 8.32 -5.15
CA VAL A 73 6.35 7.60 -5.70
C VAL A 73 6.03 6.98 -7.07
N PHE A 74 4.92 6.23 -7.18
CA PHE A 74 4.51 5.64 -8.46
C PHE A 74 4.27 6.71 -9.53
N SER A 75 3.68 7.85 -9.16
CA SER A 75 3.43 8.95 -10.11
C SER A 75 4.72 9.61 -10.57
N LEU A 76 5.68 9.83 -9.67
CA LEU A 76 7.00 10.37 -10.01
C LEU A 76 7.76 9.45 -10.97
N TYR A 77 7.75 8.15 -10.70
CA TYR A 77 8.42 7.17 -11.54
C TYR A 77 7.69 6.83 -12.83
N ALA A 78 6.41 7.19 -12.99
CA ALA A 78 5.74 7.08 -14.28
C ALA A 78 6.40 8.00 -15.34
N SER A 79 6.88 9.18 -14.92
CA SER A 79 7.57 10.12 -15.81
C SER A 79 9.08 9.87 -15.91
N LEU A 80 9.74 9.46 -14.82
CA LEU A 80 11.19 9.26 -14.79
C LEU A 80 11.62 7.84 -15.17
N GLY A 81 10.78 6.85 -14.89
CA GLY A 81 11.14 5.44 -14.95
C GLY A 81 11.46 4.94 -16.34
N THR A 82 10.81 5.48 -17.39
CA THR A 82 11.15 5.14 -18.78
C THR A 82 12.57 5.55 -19.14
N VAL A 83 13.05 6.69 -18.64
CA VAL A 83 14.42 7.17 -18.86
C VAL A 83 15.43 6.35 -18.03
N LEU A 84 15.07 6.00 -16.80
CA LEU A 84 15.96 5.29 -15.87
C LEU A 84 16.07 3.79 -16.14
N PHE A 85 14.97 3.16 -16.56
CA PHE A 85 14.81 1.71 -16.59
C PHE A 85 14.39 1.16 -17.94
N GLY A 86 14.13 2.02 -18.94
CA GLY A 86 13.84 1.61 -20.32
C GLY A 86 12.34 1.53 -20.64
N SER A 87 11.53 0.96 -19.75
CA SER A 87 10.09 0.80 -19.97
C SER A 87 9.23 0.96 -18.70
N PRO A 88 7.91 1.21 -18.87
CA PRO A 88 6.98 1.25 -17.74
C PRO A 88 6.90 -0.08 -16.98
N SER A 89 7.00 -1.22 -17.67
CA SER A 89 6.98 -2.55 -17.05
C SER A 89 8.25 -2.81 -16.22
N GLU A 90 9.42 -2.46 -16.73
CA GLU A 90 10.68 -2.54 -15.98
C GLU A 90 10.66 -1.63 -14.76
N THR A 91 10.09 -0.43 -14.89
CA THR A 91 9.89 0.48 -13.76
C THR A 91 9.01 -0.14 -12.67
N LEU A 92 7.88 -0.75 -13.04
CA LEU A 92 7.00 -1.43 -12.08
C LEU A 92 7.71 -2.60 -11.39
N LEU A 93 8.54 -3.37 -12.09
CA LEU A 93 9.33 -4.45 -11.50
C LEU A 93 10.34 -3.93 -10.46
N VAL A 94 11.04 -2.83 -10.78
CA VAL A 94 11.98 -2.19 -9.84
C VAL A 94 11.25 -1.66 -8.60
N LEU A 95 10.09 -1.02 -8.80
CA LEU A 95 9.27 -0.51 -7.69
C LEU A 95 8.70 -1.65 -6.83
N GLN A 96 8.24 -2.74 -7.45
CA GLN A 96 7.77 -3.94 -6.75
C GLN A 96 8.89 -4.53 -5.88
N PHE A 97 10.09 -4.69 -6.44
CA PHE A 97 11.24 -5.19 -5.69
C PHE A 97 11.60 -4.25 -4.53
N SER A 98 11.61 -2.95 -4.78
CA SER A 98 11.90 -1.93 -3.76
C SER A 98 10.90 -1.96 -2.61
N LEU A 99 9.61 -2.14 -2.91
CA LEU A 99 8.54 -2.32 -1.93
C LEU A 99 8.75 -3.58 -1.10
N MET A 100 9.00 -4.73 -1.75
CA MET A 100 9.27 -5.99 -1.06
C MET A 100 10.50 -5.89 -0.15
N ALA A 101 11.60 -5.33 -0.66
CA ALA A 101 12.82 -5.10 0.11
C ALA A 101 12.56 -4.17 1.31
N SER A 102 11.83 -3.07 1.12
CA SER A 102 11.47 -2.15 2.21
C SER A 102 10.63 -2.83 3.29
N GLY A 103 9.69 -3.71 2.90
CA GLY A 103 8.90 -4.50 3.84
C GLY A 103 9.75 -5.47 4.65
N VAL A 104 10.70 -6.17 4.01
CA VAL A 104 11.64 -7.05 4.71
C VAL A 104 12.50 -6.25 5.70
N ILE A 105 13.04 -5.10 5.26
CA ILE A 105 13.83 -4.22 6.12
C ILE A 105 12.99 -3.73 7.31
N ALA A 106 11.74 -3.32 7.08
CA ALA A 106 10.83 -2.88 8.14
C ALA A 106 10.57 -3.99 9.18
N ILE A 107 10.37 -5.23 8.73
CA ILE A 107 10.22 -6.39 9.63
C ILE A 107 11.49 -6.61 10.45
N LEU A 108 12.66 -6.61 9.81
CA LEU A 108 13.95 -6.80 10.50
C LEU A 108 14.20 -5.70 11.54
N LEU A 109 13.97 -4.43 11.18
CA LEU A 109 14.12 -3.30 12.10
C LEU A 109 13.13 -3.37 13.27
N SER A 110 11.91 -3.84 13.02
CA SER A 110 10.90 -4.05 14.07
C SER A 110 11.35 -5.11 15.07
N LEU A 111 11.93 -6.22 14.58
CA LEU A 111 12.48 -7.29 15.43
C LEU A 111 13.71 -6.85 16.23
N LEU A 112 14.53 -5.95 15.68
CA LEU A 112 15.70 -5.37 16.34
C LEU A 112 15.35 -4.28 17.37
N GLY A 113 14.06 -3.92 17.50
CA GLY A 113 13.58 -2.87 18.42
C GLY A 113 13.90 -1.43 17.99
N SER A 114 14.54 -1.23 16.83
CA SER A 114 15.01 0.09 16.39
C SER A 114 13.89 1.02 15.93
N VAL A 115 12.77 0.48 15.41
CA VAL A 115 11.65 1.30 14.89
C VAL A 115 11.00 2.14 15.99
N MET A 116 10.82 1.59 17.19
CA MET A 116 10.32 2.34 18.35
C MET A 116 11.28 3.47 18.75
N CYS A 117 12.59 3.22 18.64
CA CYS A 117 13.63 4.18 19.02
C CYS A 117 13.70 5.36 18.02
N ILE A 118 13.62 5.10 16.72
CA ILE A 118 13.66 6.13 15.67
C ILE A 118 12.42 7.04 15.70
N VAL A 119 11.23 6.48 15.92
CA VAL A 119 10.00 7.29 16.01
C VAL A 119 10.05 8.24 17.21
N ILE A 120 10.63 7.81 18.34
CA ILE A 120 10.82 8.65 19.53
C ILE A 120 11.86 9.75 19.27
N GLU A 121 12.99 9.45 18.62
CA GLU A 121 14.01 10.46 18.28
C GLU A 121 13.49 11.50 17.27
N VAL A 122 12.76 11.10 16.23
CA VAL A 122 12.18 12.04 15.25
C VAL A 122 11.17 12.95 15.93
N PHE A 123 10.34 12.45 16.86
CA PHE A 123 9.43 13.29 17.63
C PHE A 123 10.14 14.24 18.61
N PHE A 124 11.28 13.84 19.17
CA PHE A 124 12.11 14.70 20.03
C PHE A 124 12.91 15.75 19.25
N ALA A 125 13.31 15.45 18.01
CA ALA A 125 14.07 16.36 17.15
C ALA A 125 13.22 17.45 16.48
N ILE A 126 11.88 17.32 16.50
CA ILE A 126 10.93 18.32 15.95
C ILE A 126 10.40 19.26 17.05
N ARG A 127 10.91 19.17 18.29
CA ARG A 127 10.64 20.11 19.38
C ARG A 127 11.86 20.98 19.67
#